data_AF-A0A0L0F6M2-F1
#
_entry.id   AF-A0A0L0F6M2-F1
#
_cell.length_a   1.000
_cell.length_b   1.000
_cell.length_c   1.000
_cell.angle_alpha   90.00
_cell.angle_beta   90.00
_cell.angle_gamma   90.00
#
_symmetry.space_group_name_H-M   'P 1'
#
loop_
_entity.id
_entity.type
_entity.pdbx_description
1 polymer ?
#
loop_
_entity_poly.entity_id
_entity_poly.type
_entity_poly.pdbx_seq_one_letter_code
_entity_poly.pdbx_strand_id
1 'polypeptide(L)'
;MQDFVETITVDFLREGSTLTPAHSNSPFTFTTYAPRAFRYFRDVFGILPEHFLLSLCSDPLKELSNPGASGSLFYLSQDDNFIIKTVQKKEAAFLRDLLPGYFL
;
A
#
# COMPACT_ATOMS: atom_id res chain seq x y z
N MET A 1 -12.23 -3.03 16.54
CA MET A 1 -11.00 -2.52 17.20
C MET A 1 -9.76 -3.34 16.84
N GLN A 2 -9.77 -4.67 16.97
CA GLN A 2 -8.62 -5.51 16.59
C GLN A 2 -8.23 -5.40 15.10
N ASP A 3 -9.21 -5.22 14.20
CA ASP A 3 -8.94 -5.11 12.76
C ASP A 3 -8.14 -3.86 12.34
N PHE A 4 -8.04 -2.84 13.21
CA PHE A 4 -7.27 -1.61 12.95
C PHE A 4 -5.80 -1.72 13.39
N VAL A 5 -5.44 -2.72 14.21
CA VAL A 5 -4.07 -2.92 14.72
C VAL A 5 -3.36 -4.10 14.07
N GLU A 6 -4.10 -4.96 13.37
CA GLU A 6 -3.54 -6.10 12.64
C GLU A 6 -2.47 -5.63 11.64
N THR A 7 -1.35 -6.36 11.60
CA THR A 7 -0.26 -6.13 10.66
C THR A 7 0.19 -7.48 10.12
N ILE A 8 0.27 -7.61 8.81
CA ILE A 8 0.77 -8.81 8.14
C ILE A 8 2.11 -8.47 7.50
N THR A 9 3.14 -9.22 7.84
CA THR A 9 4.49 -9.05 7.32
C THR A 9 4.89 -10.29 6.54
N VAL A 10 5.38 -10.10 5.31
CA VAL A 10 5.78 -11.19 4.42
C VAL A 10 7.17 -10.89 3.86
N ASP A 11 8.05 -11.89 3.88
CA ASP A 11 9.37 -11.79 3.30
C ASP A 11 9.39 -12.25 1.83
N PHE A 12 9.96 -11.41 0.98
CA PHE A 12 10.17 -11.67 -0.44
C PHE A 12 11.67 -11.90 -0.67
N LEU A 13 12.05 -13.18 -0.67
CA LEU A 13 13.40 -13.63 -0.95
C LEU A 13 13.65 -13.67 -2.46
N ARG A 14 14.88 -13.37 -2.88
CA ARG A 14 15.26 -13.35 -4.30
C ARG A 14 15.00 -14.71 -4.97
N GLU A 15 15.37 -15.78 -4.29
CA GLU A 15 15.16 -17.18 -4.68
C GLU A 15 13.72 -17.68 -4.52
N GLY A 16 12.83 -16.87 -3.93
CA GLY A 16 11.46 -17.26 -3.59
C GLY A 16 11.35 -18.13 -2.34
N SER A 17 10.12 -18.47 -1.99
CA SER A 17 9.76 -19.34 -0.87
C SER A 17 8.52 -20.18 -1.22
N THR A 18 7.99 -20.94 -0.27
CA THR A 18 6.70 -21.64 -0.44
C THR A 18 5.52 -20.68 -0.53
N LEU A 19 5.66 -19.44 -0.06
CA LEU A 19 4.60 -18.42 -0.02
C LEU A 19 4.79 -17.32 -1.08
N THR A 20 6.03 -17.01 -1.44
CA THR A 20 6.38 -15.88 -2.33
C THR A 20 7.17 -16.36 -3.54
N PRO A 21 6.88 -15.86 -4.76
CA PRO A 21 7.61 -16.27 -5.96
C PRO A 21 9.04 -15.71 -5.97
N ALA A 22 9.94 -16.37 -6.69
CA ALA A 22 11.28 -15.86 -6.95
C ALA A 22 11.23 -14.59 -7.82
N HIS A 23 12.20 -13.69 -7.63
CA HIS A 23 12.25 -12.40 -8.34
C HIS A 23 13.68 -11.86 -8.52
N SER A 24 13.86 -10.93 -9.46
CA SER A 24 15.16 -10.30 -9.77
C SER A 24 15.57 -9.17 -8.82
N ASN A 25 14.66 -8.68 -7.99
CA ASN A 25 14.94 -7.59 -7.05
C ASN A 25 15.77 -8.07 -5.84
N SER A 26 16.40 -7.14 -5.13
CA SER A 26 16.99 -7.45 -3.82
C SER A 26 15.92 -7.95 -2.85
N PRO A 27 16.25 -8.87 -1.92
CA PRO A 27 15.30 -9.33 -0.92
C PRO A 27 14.71 -8.16 -0.13
N PHE A 28 13.41 -8.22 0.15
CA PHE A 28 12.70 -7.19 0.90
C PHE A 28 11.59 -7.79 1.75
N THR A 29 11.15 -7.01 2.74
CA THR A 29 10.01 -7.34 3.58
C THR A 29 8.85 -6.42 3.23
N PHE A 30 7.67 -6.99 3.04
CA PHE A 30 6.45 -6.25 2.74
C PHE A 30 5.48 -6.32 3.92
N THR A 31 5.09 -5.16 4.44
CA THR A 31 4.20 -5.05 5.60
C THR A 31 2.89 -4.39 5.22
N THR A 32 1.78 -5.09 5.44
CA THR A 32 0.41 -4.58 5.25
C THR A 32 -0.21 -4.24 6.60
N TYR A 33 -0.61 -2.98 6.78
CA TYR A 33 -1.27 -2.50 8.00
C TYR A 33 -2.80 -2.52 7.84
N ALA A 34 -3.51 -2.96 8.87
CA ALA A 34 -4.97 -3.01 8.95
C ALA A 34 -5.64 -3.56 7.67
N PRO A 35 -5.23 -4.75 7.18
CA PRO A 35 -5.64 -5.27 5.87
C PRO A 35 -7.17 -5.38 5.73
N ARG A 36 -7.87 -5.75 6.80
CA ARG A 36 -9.34 -5.86 6.82
C ARG A 36 -10.02 -4.48 6.75
N ALA A 37 -9.47 -3.48 7.44
CA ALA A 37 -9.98 -2.11 7.38
C ALA A 37 -9.83 -1.51 5.97
N PHE A 38 -8.66 -1.66 5.35
CA PHE A 38 -8.44 -1.17 3.98
C PHE A 38 -9.20 -1.97 2.91
N ARG A 39 -9.53 -3.24 3.16
CA ARG A 39 -10.52 -3.95 2.34
C ARG A 39 -11.89 -3.28 2.43
N TYR A 40 -12.38 -3.05 3.64
CA TYR A 40 -13.66 -2.38 3.85
C TYR A 40 -13.70 -0.97 3.23
N PHE A 41 -12.65 -0.15 3.39
CA PHE A 41 -12.62 1.17 2.76
C PHE A 41 -12.69 1.12 1.25
N ARG A 42 -11.99 0.16 0.61
CA ARG A 42 -12.10 -0.05 -0.84
C ARG A 42 -13.51 -0.42 -1.25
N ASP A 43 -14.17 -1.30 -0.50
CA ASP A 43 -15.56 -1.69 -0.75
C ASP A 43 -16.51 -0.48 -0.66
N VAL A 44 -16.35 0.38 0.36
CA VAL A 44 -17.14 1.62 0.53
C VAL A 44 -16.92 2.61 -0.62
N PHE A 45 -15.69 2.71 -1.13
CA PHE A 45 -15.36 3.56 -2.28
C PHE A 45 -15.71 2.91 -3.64
N GLY A 46 -16.31 1.72 -3.66
CA GLY A 46 -16.65 1.03 -4.90
C GLY A 46 -15.43 0.53 -5.69
N ILE A 47 -14.29 0.33 -5.03
CA ILE A 47 -13.05 -0.13 -5.64
C ILE A 47 -13.00 -1.66 -5.55
N LEU A 48 -13.28 -2.33 -6.67
CA LEU A 48 -13.18 -3.79 -6.73
C LEU A 48 -11.72 -4.26 -6.56
N PRO A 49 -11.47 -5.38 -5.85
CA PRO A 49 -10.11 -5.88 -5.63
C PRO A 49 -9.33 -6.12 -6.93
N GLU A 50 -10.00 -6.65 -7.95
CA GLU A 50 -9.39 -6.90 -9.26
C GLU A 50 -8.96 -5.61 -9.97
N HIS A 51 -9.78 -4.55 -9.95
CA HIS A 51 -9.40 -3.26 -10.51
C HIS A 51 -8.24 -2.63 -9.75
N PHE A 52 -8.26 -2.70 -8.42
CA PHE A 52 -7.15 -2.20 -7.60
C PHE A 52 -5.82 -2.88 -7.92
N LEU A 53 -5.82 -4.22 -8.05
CA LEU A 53 -4.63 -4.99 -8.40
C LEU A 53 -4.20 -4.74 -9.85
N LEU A 54 -5.14 -4.60 -10.78
CA LEU A 54 -4.82 -4.27 -12.16
C LEU A 54 -4.11 -2.92 -12.25
N SER A 55 -4.68 -1.86 -11.67
CA SER A 55 -4.13 -0.50 -11.73
C SER A 55 -2.76 -0.36 -11.05
N LEU A 56 -2.48 -1.11 -9.96
CA LEU A 56 -1.26 -0.94 -9.17
C LEU A 56 -0.17 -1.98 -9.42
N CYS A 57 -0.51 -3.17 -9.92
CA CYS A 57 0.44 -4.29 -10.00
C CYS A 57 0.69 -4.80 -11.41
N SER A 58 -0.10 -4.39 -12.42
CA SER A 58 0.06 -4.91 -13.79
C SER A 58 1.00 -4.08 -14.64
N ASP A 59 1.01 -2.75 -14.45
CA ASP A 59 1.82 -1.81 -15.23
C ASP A 59 2.80 -1.02 -14.35
N PRO A 60 3.93 -0.54 -14.89
CA PRO A 60 4.86 0.31 -14.16
C PRO A 60 4.19 1.60 -13.67
N LEU A 61 4.52 2.05 -12.46
CA LEU A 61 4.02 3.30 -11.91
C LEU A 61 4.71 4.52 -12.54
N LYS A 62 3.96 5.62 -12.70
CA LYS A 62 4.48 6.91 -13.18
C LYS A 62 4.99 7.73 -11.99
N GLU A 63 6.29 7.99 -11.91
CA GLU A 63 6.85 8.86 -10.87
C GLU A 63 6.53 10.33 -11.14
N LEU A 64 6.04 11.04 -10.12
CA LEU A 64 5.84 12.49 -10.18
C LEU A 64 7.06 13.20 -9.60
N SER A 65 7.82 13.87 -10.46
CA SER A 65 9.09 14.52 -10.15
C SER A 65 9.01 15.81 -9.32
N ASN A 66 7.86 16.10 -8.70
CA ASN A 66 7.63 17.30 -7.91
C ASN A 66 7.52 16.96 -6.42
N PRO A 67 8.64 16.89 -5.68
CA PRO A 67 8.58 16.80 -4.24
C PRO A 67 8.00 18.11 -3.72
N GLY A 68 6.74 18.08 -3.28
CA GLY A 68 6.18 19.18 -2.50
C GLY A 68 7.02 19.46 -1.24
N ALA A 69 6.61 20.43 -0.42
CA ALA A 69 7.37 20.85 0.77
C ALA A 69 7.74 19.72 1.76
N SER A 70 7.07 18.56 1.73
CA SER A 70 7.36 17.41 2.59
C SER A 70 8.54 16.54 2.15
N GLY A 71 9.05 16.69 0.92
CA GLY A 71 10.07 15.80 0.35
C GLY A 71 9.56 14.37 0.07
N SER A 72 8.24 14.17 0.09
CA SER A 72 7.62 12.88 -0.25
C SER A 72 7.80 12.57 -1.75
N LEU A 73 8.01 11.30 -2.05
CA LEU A 73 7.90 10.76 -3.41
C LEU A 73 6.44 10.45 -3.70
N PHE A 74 6.04 10.67 -4.94
CA PHE A 74 4.69 10.39 -5.42
C PHE A 74 4.76 9.56 -6.70
N TYR A 75 3.88 8.58 -6.79
CA TYR A 75 3.68 7.76 -7.97
C TYR A 75 2.20 7.72 -8.33
N LEU A 76 1.89 7.59 -9.63
CA LEU A 76 0.55 7.37 -10.16
C LEU A 76 0.46 6.00 -10.82
N SER A 77 -0.70 5.36 -10.71
CA SER A 77 -1.05 4.26 -11.61
C SER A 77 -1.14 4.76 -13.06
N GLN A 78 -0.98 3.85 -14.04
CA GLN A 78 -1.01 4.24 -15.45
C GLN A 78 -2.35 4.86 -15.86
N ASP A 79 -3.43 4.34 -15.30
CA ASP A 79 -4.82 4.78 -15.52
C ASP A 79 -5.23 6.01 -14.69
N ASP A 80 -4.29 6.62 -13.96
CA ASP A 80 -4.51 7.82 -13.13
C ASP A 80 -5.55 7.66 -11.98
N ASN A 81 -5.97 6.44 -11.67
CA ASN A 81 -6.96 6.16 -10.63
C ASN A 81 -6.37 6.18 -9.22
N PHE A 82 -5.06 5.94 -9.06
CA PHE A 82 -4.42 5.82 -7.75
C PHE A 82 -3.14 6.63 -7.64
N ILE A 83 -2.93 7.20 -6.45
CA ILE A 83 -1.70 7.87 -6.04
C ILE A 83 -1.04 7.05 -4.94
N ILE A 84 0.25 6.74 -5.09
CA ILE A 84 1.10 6.21 -4.04
C ILE A 84 2.00 7.33 -3.54
N LYS A 85 2.04 7.53 -2.22
CA LYS A 85 2.84 8.57 -1.58
C LYS A 85 3.72 7.96 -0.50
N THR A 86 5.00 8.33 -0.47
CA THR A 86 5.86 8.00 0.68
C THR A 86 5.53 8.90 1.87
N VAL A 87 5.40 8.28 3.04
CA VAL A 87 5.11 8.96 4.30
C VAL A 87 6.20 8.66 5.31
N GLN A 88 6.47 9.62 6.19
CA GLN A 88 7.39 9.44 7.30
C GLN A 88 6.78 8.50 8.35
N LYS A 89 7.62 7.83 9.14
CA LYS A 89 7.18 6.91 10.19
C LYS A 89 6.17 7.53 11.18
N LYS A 90 6.35 8.82 11.52
CA LYS A 90 5.41 9.56 12.39
C LYS A 90 4.04 9.76 11.74
N GLU A 91 4.00 10.02 10.43
CA GLU A 91 2.76 10.19 9.67
C GLU A 91 2.04 8.85 9.52
N ALA A 92 2.78 7.77 9.23
CA ALA A 92 2.24 6.42 9.20
C ALA A 92 1.68 5.96 10.56
N ALA A 93 2.31 6.36 11.68
CA ALA A 93 1.75 6.12 13.01
C ALA A 93 0.43 6.88 13.21
N PHE A 94 0.45 8.18 12.94
CA PHE A 94 -0.74 9.03 13.05
C PHE A 94 -1.92 8.52 12.20
N LEU A 95 -1.67 8.12 10.93
CA LEU A 95 -2.71 7.59 10.06
C LEU A 95 -3.35 6.31 10.62
N ARG A 96 -2.56 5.44 11.29
CA ARG A 96 -3.07 4.22 11.93
C ARG A 96 -3.93 4.55 13.14
N ASP A 97 -3.53 5.52 13.95
CA ASP A 97 -4.31 6.00 15.10
C ASP A 97 -5.63 6.66 14.65
N LEU A 98 -5.66 7.23 13.44
CA LEU A 98 -6.84 7.84 12.84
C LEU A 98 -7.86 6.81 12.29
N LEU A 99 -7.45 5.58 11.96
CA LEU A 99 -8.31 4.59 11.29
C LEU A 99 -9.67 4.35 11.97
N PRO A 100 -9.75 4.21 13.31
CA PRO A 100 -11.05 4.02 13.97
C PRO A 100 -11.97 5.22 13.79
N GLY A 101 -11.43 6.45 13.80
CA GLY A 101 -12.20 7.68 13.60
C GLY A 101 -12.58 7.93 12.14
N TYR A 102 -11.79 7.41 11.19
CA TYR A 102 -12.11 7.46 9.76
C TYR A 102 -13.18 6.44 9.35
N PHE A 103 -13.33 5.37 10.13
CA PHE A 103 -14.36 4.35 9.90
C PHE A 103 -15.77 4.79 10.34
N LEU A 104 -15.86 5.66 11.35
CA LEU A 104 -17.10 6.19 11.91
C LEU A 104 -17.68 7.32 11.05
#